data_AF-L9LSY0-F1
#
_entry.id   AF-L9LSY0-F1
#
_cell.length_a   1.000
_cell.length_b   1.000
_cell.length_c   1.000
_cell.angle_alpha   90.00
_cell.angle_beta   90.00
_cell.angle_gamma   90.00
#
_symmetry.space_group_name_H-M   'P 1'
#
loop_
_entity.id
_entity.type
_entity.pdbx_description
1 polymer ?
#
loop_
_entity_poly.entity_id
_entity_poly.type
_entity_poly.pdbx_seq_one_letter_code
_entity_poly.pdbx_strand_id
1 'polypeptide(L)'
;MAMRQSWWNDESTATVKAEKQFFQQTLSEKGVYETPSLEDVKYFFFSLPSIIIVKGYALGFTNQQVKDMISQHIEVNRQTLSARNEIKIQFRM
;
A
#
# COMPACT_ATOMS: atom_id res chain seq x y z
N MET A 1 13.28 5.58 -3.30
CA MET A 1 12.31 6.67 -3.05
C MET A 1 11.63 7.17 -4.33
N ALA A 2 12.34 7.35 -5.45
CA ALA A 2 11.78 7.92 -6.69
C ALA A 2 10.55 7.18 -7.26
N MET A 3 10.56 5.84 -7.35
CA MET A 3 9.40 5.08 -7.88
C MET A 3 8.14 5.28 -7.04
N ARG A 4 8.24 5.23 -5.71
CA ARG A 4 7.06 5.43 -4.84
C ARG A 4 6.42 6.79 -5.04
N GLN A 5 7.25 7.83 -5.13
CA GLN A 5 6.78 9.19 -5.36
C GLN A 5 6.20 9.35 -6.76
N SER A 6 6.82 8.73 -7.78
CA SER A 6 6.33 8.76 -9.16
C SER A 6 4.96 8.11 -9.28
N TRP A 7 4.73 6.93 -8.69
CA TRP A 7 3.41 6.29 -8.67
C TRP A 7 2.39 7.14 -7.93
N TRP A 8 2.77 7.64 -6.74
CA TRP A 8 1.85 8.40 -5.91
C TRP A 8 1.41 9.70 -6.57
N ASN A 9 2.34 10.41 -7.21
CA ASN A 9 2.08 11.67 -7.90
C ASN A 9 1.43 11.46 -9.28
N ASP A 10 1.34 10.23 -9.77
CA ASP A 10 0.59 9.94 -10.98
C ASP A 10 -0.92 9.99 -10.68
N GLU A 11 -1.54 11.07 -11.13
CA GLU A 11 -2.98 11.32 -11.09
C GLU A 11 -3.60 11.34 -12.49
N SER A 12 -2.80 11.07 -13.53
CA SER A 12 -3.24 11.11 -14.93
C SER A 12 -3.61 9.72 -15.42
N THR A 13 -2.93 8.68 -14.94
CA THR A 13 -3.15 7.30 -15.37
C THR A 13 -4.39 6.69 -14.71
N ALA A 14 -5.34 6.23 -15.52
CA ALA A 14 -6.56 5.58 -15.04
C ALA A 14 -6.26 4.32 -14.19
N THR A 15 -5.21 3.58 -14.55
CA THR A 15 -4.72 2.41 -13.80
C THR A 15 -4.32 2.79 -12.37
N VAL A 16 -3.53 3.85 -12.20
CA VAL A 16 -3.07 4.29 -10.87
C VAL A 16 -4.25 4.76 -10.00
N LYS A 17 -5.26 5.40 -10.60
CA LYS A 17 -6.51 5.74 -9.89
C LYS A 17 -7.26 4.51 -9.39
N ALA A 18 -7.42 3.52 -10.26
CA ALA A 18 -8.07 2.25 -9.90
C ALA A 18 -7.30 1.50 -8.81
N GLU A 19 -5.97 1.52 -8.86
CA GLU A 19 -5.12 0.91 -7.85
C GLU A 19 -5.19 1.65 -6.51
N LYS A 20 -5.22 2.99 -6.50
CA LYS A 20 -5.43 3.80 -5.28
C LYS A 20 -6.78 3.46 -4.62
N GLN A 21 -7.84 3.31 -5.41
CA GLN A 21 -9.14 2.85 -4.92
C GLN A 21 -9.09 1.41 -4.39
N PHE A 22 -8.37 0.52 -5.08
CA PHE A 22 -8.15 -0.85 -4.62
C PHE A 22 -7.47 -0.88 -3.24
N PHE A 23 -6.47 -0.04 -3.00
CA PHE A 23 -5.84 0.07 -1.69
C PHE A 23 -6.81 0.59 -0.61
N GLN A 24 -7.63 1.60 -0.92
CA GLN A 24 -8.67 2.08 0.01
C GLN A 24 -9.63 0.95 0.40
N GLN A 25 -10.15 0.23 -0.59
CA GLN A 25 -11.05 -0.89 -0.34
C GLN A 25 -10.36 -1.98 0.48
N THR A 26 -9.13 -2.37 0.12
CA THR A 26 -8.38 -3.40 0.84
C THR A 26 -8.15 -3.04 2.31
N LEU A 27 -7.81 -1.77 2.61
CA LEU A 27 -7.59 -1.30 3.97
C LEU A 27 -8.89 -1.29 4.80
N SER A 28 -10.02 -0.95 4.17
CA SER A 28 -11.34 -0.99 4.80
C SER A 28 -11.80 -2.43 5.03
N GLU A 29 -11.69 -3.30 4.02
CA GLU A 29 -12.06 -4.72 4.07
C GLU A 29 -11.26 -5.48 5.13
N LYS A 30 -9.95 -5.22 5.21
CA LYS A 30 -9.09 -5.82 6.23
C LYS A 30 -9.29 -5.21 7.62
N GLY A 31 -10.16 -4.22 7.76
CA GLY A 31 -10.48 -3.55 9.02
C GLY A 31 -9.24 -2.92 9.65
N VAL A 32 -8.37 -2.32 8.82
CA VAL A 32 -7.22 -1.54 9.27
C VAL A 32 -7.67 -0.14 9.68
N TYR A 33 -8.54 0.45 8.86
CA TYR A 33 -9.18 1.74 9.07
C TYR A 33 -10.67 1.62 8.76
N GLU A 34 -11.55 2.25 9.54
CA GLU A 34 -13.00 2.25 9.26
C GLU A 34 -13.31 3.03 7.97
N THR A 35 -12.68 4.19 7.78
CA THR A 35 -12.84 5.04 6.59
C THR A 35 -11.47 5.49 6.08
N PRO A 36 -10.75 4.65 5.29
CA PRO A 36 -9.41 4.97 4.84
C PRO A 36 -9.41 6.18 3.90
N SER A 37 -8.76 7.26 4.33
CA SER A 37 -8.53 8.45 3.52
C SER A 37 -7.39 8.22 2.52
N LEU A 38 -7.23 9.13 1.55
CA LEU A 38 -6.07 9.09 0.65
C LEU A 38 -4.74 9.21 1.40
N GLU A 39 -4.71 9.89 2.54
CA GLU A 39 -3.50 9.98 3.38
C GLU A 39 -3.19 8.64 4.06
N ASP A 40 -4.20 7.91 4.53
CA ASP A 40 -4.01 6.57 5.11
C ASP A 40 -3.48 5.58 4.06
N VAL A 41 -3.98 5.68 2.83
CA VAL A 41 -3.49 4.89 1.69
C VAL A 41 -2.06 5.26 1.34
N LYS A 42 -1.72 6.56 1.39
CA LYS A 42 -0.35 7.04 1.18
C LYS A 42 0.56 6.43 2.24
N TYR A 43 0.18 6.54 3.50
CA TYR A 43 0.95 5.99 4.61
C TYR A 43 1.19 4.49 4.43
N PHE A 44 0.14 3.73 4.12
CA PHE A 44 0.23 2.31 3.84
C PHE A 44 1.13 2.00 2.64
N PHE A 45 0.96 2.70 1.53
CA PHE A 45 1.77 2.48 0.33
C PHE A 45 3.27 2.76 0.58
N PHE A 46 3.58 3.75 1.40
CA PHE A 46 4.94 4.05 1.80
C PHE A 46 5.49 3.08 2.87
N SER A 47 4.63 2.40 3.63
CA SER A 47 5.05 1.33 4.56
C SER A 47 5.29 -0.02 3.88
N LEU A 48 4.72 -0.24 2.69
CA LEU A 48 4.93 -1.48 1.92
C LEU A 48 6.42 -1.80 1.72
N PRO A 49 6.83 -3.07 1.80
CA PRO A 49 8.18 -3.52 1.42
C PRO A 49 8.50 -3.18 -0.04
N SER A 50 9.76 -2.84 -0.34
CA SER A 50 10.19 -2.48 -1.70
C SER A 50 9.94 -3.59 -2.72
N ILE A 51 9.97 -4.86 -2.31
CA ILE A 51 9.65 -6.00 -3.18
C ILE A 51 8.21 -5.95 -3.71
N ILE A 52 7.25 -5.48 -2.90
CA ILE A 52 5.85 -5.33 -3.30
C ILE A 52 5.73 -4.18 -4.29
N ILE A 53 6.41 -3.06 -4.05
CA ILE A 53 6.42 -1.92 -4.97
C ILE A 53 6.97 -2.31 -6.34
N VAL A 54 8.12 -2.99 -6.37
CA VAL A 54 8.74 -3.43 -7.64
C VAL A 54 7.83 -4.42 -8.39
N LYS A 55 7.23 -5.39 -7.69
CA LYS A 55 6.30 -6.35 -8.32
C LYS A 55 5.00 -5.69 -8.78
N GLY A 56 4.45 -4.77 -8.01
CA GLY A 56 3.27 -4.00 -8.39
C GLY A 56 3.52 -3.14 -9.62
N TYR A 57 4.70 -2.55 -9.75
CA TYR A 57 5.10 -1.85 -10.96
C TYR A 57 5.27 -2.75 -12.18
N ALA A 58 5.76 -3.97 -12.00
CA ALA A 58 6.00 -4.90 -13.10
C ALA A 58 4.73 -5.63 -13.56
N LEU A 59 3.82 -5.95 -12.63
CA LEU A 59 2.66 -6.84 -12.86
C LEU A 59 1.31 -6.17 -12.62
N GLY A 60 1.28 -5.00 -11.99
CA GLY A 60 0.08 -4.32 -11.46
C GLY A 60 -0.18 -4.66 -9.99
N PHE A 61 -0.66 -3.69 -9.21
CA PHE A 61 -1.02 -3.91 -7.80
C PHE A 61 -2.29 -4.74 -7.63
N THR A 62 -3.08 -4.88 -8.70
CA THR A 62 -4.27 -5.73 -8.76
C THR A 62 -3.97 -7.18 -9.15
N ASN A 63 -2.71 -7.51 -9.48
CA ASN A 63 -2.30 -8.88 -9.78
C ASN A 63 -2.42 -9.78 -8.54
N GLN A 64 -2.90 -11.02 -8.70
CA GLN A 64 -3.12 -11.94 -7.59
C GLN A 64 -1.89 -12.11 -6.70
N GLN A 65 -0.69 -12.27 -7.28
CA GLN A 65 0.53 -12.43 -6.50
C GLN A 65 0.83 -11.20 -5.63
N VAL A 66 0.61 -10.01 -6.18
CA VAL A 66 0.85 -8.74 -5.47
C VAL A 66 -0.22 -8.52 -4.39
N LYS A 67 -1.48 -8.86 -4.69
CA LYS A 67 -2.58 -8.84 -3.72
C LYS A 67 -2.31 -9.75 -2.52
N ASP A 68 -1.80 -10.95 -2.74
CA ASP A 68 -1.47 -11.89 -1.67
C ASP A 68 -0.35 -11.32 -0.78
N MET A 69 0.69 -10.74 -1.38
CA MET A 69 1.77 -10.08 -0.65
C MET A 69 1.29 -8.86 0.15
N ILE A 70 0.42 -8.03 -0.43
CA ILE A 70 -0.20 -6.88 0.23
C ILE A 70 -1.04 -7.36 1.42
N SER A 71 -1.89 -8.36 1.21
CA SER A 71 -2.77 -8.92 2.24
C SER A 71 -1.96 -9.50 3.39
N GLN A 72 -0.90 -10.27 3.08
CA GLN A 72 0.00 -10.81 4.08
C GLN A 72 0.70 -9.69 4.86
N HIS A 73 1.17 -8.64 4.19
CA HIS A 73 1.79 -7.50 4.85
C HIS A 73 0.81 -6.78 5.79
N ILE A 74 -0.43 -6.58 5.35
CA ILE A 74 -1.50 -5.99 6.17
C ILE A 74 -1.76 -6.86 7.40
N GLU A 75 -1.93 -8.17 7.25
CA GLU A 75 -2.24 -9.04 8.39
C GLU A 75 -1.10 -9.09 9.41
N VAL A 76 0.15 -9.18 8.96
CA VAL A 76 1.32 -9.18 9.84
C VAL A 76 1.48 -7.84 10.58
N ASN A 77 1.16 -6.72 9.92
CA ASN A 77 1.38 -5.37 10.48
C ASN A 77 0.07 -4.68 10.92
N ARG A 78 -1.04 -5.41 10.98
CA ARG A 78 -2.38 -4.84 11.16
C ARG A 78 -2.46 -3.97 12.40
N GLN A 79 -1.99 -4.50 13.53
CA GLN A 79 -2.00 -3.78 14.80
C GLN A 79 -1.16 -2.49 14.75
N THR A 80 -0.03 -2.51 14.04
CA THR A 80 0.84 -1.34 13.88
C THR A 80 0.23 -0.30 12.93
N LEU A 81 -0.38 -0.75 11.83
CA LEU A 81 -1.08 0.10 10.86
C LEU A 81 -2.30 0.79 11.49
N SER A 82 -3.14 0.03 12.20
CA SER A 82 -4.35 0.55 12.87
C SER A 82 -4.03 1.50 14.02
N ALA A 83 -2.92 1.30 14.73
CA ALA A 83 -2.50 2.21 15.80
C ALA A 83 -2.00 3.57 15.29
N ARG A 84 -1.86 3.76 13.95
CA ARG A 84 -1.16 4.90 13.33
C ARG A 84 0.21 5.20 13.95
N ASN A 85 0.79 4.22 14.65
CA ASN A 85 2.13 4.32 15.15
C ASN A 85 3.05 4.33 13.94
N GLU A 86 4.05 5.22 13.94
CA GLU A 86 5.11 5.20 12.95
C GLU A 86 5.63 3.76 12.88
N ILE A 87 5.33 3.10 11.75
CA ILE A 87 6.04 1.89 11.39
C ILE A 87 7.45 2.41 11.18
N LYS A 88 8.29 2.29 12.22
CA LYS A 88 9.72 2.32 12.07
C LYS A 88 10.00 1.18 11.10
N ILE A 89 9.99 1.49 9.81
CA ILE A 89 10.61 0.67 8.80
C ILE A 89 12.06 0.63 9.25
N GLN A 90 12.39 -0.37 10.08
CA GLN A 90 13.75 -0.67 10.43
C GLN A 90 14.35 -1.12 9.10
N PHE A 91 14.87 -0.15 8.35
CA PHE A 91 15.92 -0.38 7.38
C PHE A 91 17.03 -1.08 8.16
N ARG A 92 17.04 -2.41 8.11
CA ARG A 92 18.29 -3.13 8.29
C ARG A 92 19.12 -2.78 7.07
N MET A 93 20.06 -1.87 7.26
CA MET A 93 21.19 -1.63 6.37
C MET A 93 22.00 -2.92 6.24
#